data_AF-A0A833LG68-F1
#
_entry.id   AF-A0A833LG68-F1
#
_cell.length_a   1.000
_cell.length_b   1.000
_cell.length_c   1.000
_cell.angle_alpha   90.00
_cell.angle_beta   90.00
_cell.angle_gamma   90.00
#
_symmetry.space_group_name_H-M   'P 1'
#
loop_
_entity.id
_entity.type
_entity.pdbx_description
1 polymer ?
#
loop_
_entity_poly.entity_id
_entity_poly.type
_entity_poly.pdbx_seq_one_letter_code
_entity_poly.pdbx_strand_id
1 'polypeptide(L)'
;ARKDGTLFWCRVRGHSLTRDDDPLRRAVWSFADLSETRQVLDLSTRERQIVMHLGEGRTSKEIGRMLSISPRTVEAYRARLLKKCSAANVAELLSHLSSMPH
;
A
#
# COMPACT_ATOMS: atom_id res chain seq x y z
N ALA A 1 4.87 -11.44 -1.05
CA ALA A 1 3.69 -12.15 -1.56
C ALA A 1 3.75 -13.59 -1.07
N ARG A 2 2.63 -14.28 -0.94
CA ARG A 2 2.59 -15.73 -0.67
C ARG A 2 3.19 -16.47 -1.87
N LYS A 3 3.50 -17.77 -1.71
CA LYS A 3 4.10 -18.59 -2.79
C LYS A 3 3.23 -18.65 -4.05
N ASP A 4 1.92 -18.45 -3.91
CA ASP A 4 0.93 -18.42 -4.99
C ASP A 4 0.78 -17.03 -5.65
N GLY A 5 1.55 -16.03 -5.22
CA GLY A 5 1.47 -14.66 -5.73
C GLY A 5 0.40 -13.79 -5.06
N THR A 6 -0.44 -14.32 -4.17
CA THR A 6 -1.39 -13.48 -3.42
C THR A 6 -0.65 -12.52 -2.49
N LEU A 7 -1.14 -11.29 -2.47
CA LEU A 7 -0.64 -10.27 -1.57
C LEU A 7 -1.28 -10.47 -0.20
N PHE A 8 -0.49 -10.24 0.84
CA PHE A 8 -0.90 -10.39 2.22
C PHE A 8 -0.21 -9.31 3.04
N TRP A 9 -0.89 -8.80 4.06
CA TRP A 9 -0.25 -7.84 4.97
C TRP A 9 0.72 -8.60 5.86
N CYS A 10 2.00 -8.26 5.80
CA CYS A 10 3.02 -8.84 6.66
C CYS A 10 3.57 -7.78 7.60
N ARG A 11 3.44 -7.99 8.91
CA ARG A 11 4.26 -7.25 9.87
C ARG A 11 5.64 -7.89 9.90
N VAL A 12 6.66 -7.07 9.69
CA VAL A 12 8.05 -7.48 9.80
C VAL A 12 8.64 -6.83 11.05
N ARG A 13 9.20 -7.62 11.96
CA ARG A 13 9.96 -7.12 13.11
C ARG A 13 11.36 -7.70 13.07
N GLY A 14 12.36 -6.82 13.05
CA GLY A 14 13.77 -7.18 13.20
C GLY A 14 14.22 -6.90 14.63
N HIS A 15 14.88 -7.88 15.26
CA HIS A 15 15.58 -7.69 16.53
C HIS A 15 17.03 -8.15 16.37
N SER A 16 17.99 -7.25 16.64
CA SER A 16 19.41 -7.63 16.71
C SER A 16 19.69 -8.30 18.05
N LEU A 17 20.32 -9.47 18.00
CA LEU A 17 20.77 -10.17 19.20
C LEU A 17 22.16 -9.71 19.68
N THR A 18 22.81 -8.79 18.97
CA THR A 18 24.19 -8.33 19.27
C THR A 18 24.31 -6.82 19.29
N ARG A 19 25.08 -6.29 20.27
CA ARG A 19 25.48 -4.88 20.41
C ARG A 19 26.86 -4.59 19.80
N ASP A 20 27.23 -5.33 18.77
CA ASP A 20 28.54 -5.21 18.10
C ASP A 20 28.42 -4.30 16.85
N ASP A 21 29.55 -3.97 16.22
CA ASP A 21 29.69 -3.01 15.11
C ASP A 21 28.84 -3.32 13.87
N ASP A 22 28.31 -4.54 13.76
CA ASP A 22 27.43 -5.01 12.69
C ASP A 22 26.15 -5.66 13.25
N PRO A 23 25.13 -4.85 13.61
CA PRO A 23 23.90 -5.33 14.24
C PRO A 23 23.00 -6.14 13.29
N LEU A 24 23.26 -6.15 11.99
CA LEU A 24 22.46 -6.94 11.03
C LEU A 24 22.97 -8.38 10.90
N ARG A 25 24.20 -8.65 11.32
CA ARG A 25 24.85 -9.97 11.21
C ARG A 25 24.14 -11.07 11.98
N ARG A 26 23.43 -10.72 13.06
CA ARG A 26 22.58 -11.62 13.86
C ARG A 26 21.23 -10.98 14.16
N ALA A 27 20.53 -10.55 13.11
CA ALA A 27 19.16 -10.09 13.22
C ALA A 27 18.17 -11.28 13.09
N VAL A 28 17.29 -11.42 14.08
CA VAL A 28 16.11 -12.29 13.97
C VAL A 28 15.00 -11.50 13.33
N TRP A 29 14.46 -12.01 12.23
CA TRP A 29 13.32 -11.45 11.53
C TRP A 29 12.09 -12.31 11.82
N SER A 30 11.07 -11.70 12.39
CA SER A 30 9.76 -12.31 12.57
C SER A 30 8.76 -11.72 11.59
N PHE A 31 8.00 -12.59 10.95
CA PHE A 31 6.97 -12.26 9.98
C PHE A 31 5.63 -12.71 10.55
N ALA A 32 4.71 -11.78 10.76
CA ALA A 32 3.34 -12.10 11.18
C ALA A 32 2.38 -11.73 10.05
N ASP A 33 1.60 -12.70 9.60
CA ASP A 33 0.50 -12.45 8.67
C ASP A 33 -0.60 -11.68 9.40
N LEU A 34 -0.97 -10.53 8.85
CA LEU A 34 -2.02 -9.67 9.38
C LEU A 34 -3.31 -9.78 8.57
N SER A 35 -3.38 -10.68 7.57
CA SER A 35 -4.51 -10.74 6.63
C SER A 35 -5.83 -11.16 7.28
N GLU A 36 -5.80 -11.82 8.44
CA GLU A 36 -7.01 -12.12 9.23
C GLU A 36 -7.67 -10.85 9.79
N THR A 37 -6.87 -9.83 10.12
CA THR A 37 -7.36 -8.56 10.67
C THR A 37 -7.35 -7.43 9.64
N ARG A 38 -6.75 -7.66 8.46
CA ARG A 38 -6.58 -6.69 7.38
C ARG A 38 -6.96 -7.31 6.06
N GLN A 39 -8.15 -6.97 5.55
CA GLN A 39 -8.51 -7.36 4.20
C GLN A 39 -7.57 -6.70 3.19
N VAL A 40 -6.90 -7.52 2.39
CA VAL A 40 -6.19 -7.03 1.22
C VAL A 40 -7.25 -6.66 0.20
N LEU A 41 -7.42 -5.35 -0.03
CA LEU A 41 -8.26 -4.89 -1.12
C LEU A 41 -7.66 -5.39 -2.44
N ASP A 42 -8.47 -6.13 -3.19
CA ASP A 42 -8.05 -6.73 -4.45
C ASP A 42 -8.01 -5.64 -5.54
N LEU A 43 -6.97 -4.81 -5.48
CA LEU A 43 -6.75 -3.73 -6.43
C LEU A 43 -6.04 -4.26 -7.67
N SER A 44 -6.55 -3.90 -8.84
CA SER A 44 -5.83 -4.12 -10.09
C SER A 44 -4.48 -3.37 -10.06
N THR A 45 -3.53 -3.80 -10.88
CA THR A 45 -2.21 -3.14 -10.97
C THR A 45 -2.33 -1.63 -11.24
N ARG A 46 -3.29 -1.22 -12.08
CA ARG A 46 -3.55 0.20 -12.39
C ARG A 46 -4.14 0.96 -11.21
N GLU A 47 -5.11 0.36 -10.51
CA GLU A 47 -5.68 0.94 -9.28
C GLU A 47 -4.59 1.16 -8.23
N ARG A 48 -3.69 0.18 -8.07
CA ARG A 48 -2.56 0.24 -7.13
C ARG A 48 -1.56 1.34 -7.47
N GLN A 49 -1.19 1.48 -8.74
CA GLN A 49 -0.33 2.56 -9.22
C GLN A 49 -0.92 3.95 -8.91
N ILE A 50 -2.23 4.11 -9.11
CA ILE A 50 -2.91 5.37 -8.83
C ILE A 50 -2.92 5.66 -7.33
N VAL A 51 -3.26 4.69 -6.49
CA VAL A 51 -3.19 4.83 -5.02
C VAL A 51 -1.79 5.19 -4.56
N MET A 52 -0.75 4.52 -5.07
CA MET A 52 0.64 4.82 -4.70
C MET A 52 0.98 6.28 -4.98
N HIS A 53 0.67 6.78 -6.18
CA HIS A 53 0.95 8.18 -6.51
C HIS A 53 0.09 9.17 -5.72
N LEU A 54 -1.15 8.81 -5.39
CA LEU A 54 -1.98 9.60 -4.49
C LEU A 54 -1.37 9.67 -3.08
N GLY A 55 -0.81 8.56 -2.58
CA GLY A 55 -0.10 8.51 -1.30
C GLY A 55 1.19 9.35 -1.27
N GLU A 56 1.84 9.50 -2.43
CA GLU A 56 2.97 10.40 -2.63
C GLU A 56 2.56 11.89 -2.73
N GLY A 57 1.26 12.22 -2.61
CA GLY A 57 0.75 13.59 -2.67
C GLY A 57 0.62 14.16 -4.09
N ARG A 58 0.72 13.32 -5.14
CA ARG A 58 0.69 13.77 -6.53
C ARG A 58 -0.74 14.12 -6.97
N THR A 59 -0.85 15.15 -7.78
CA THR A 59 -2.12 15.60 -8.38
C THR A 59 -2.52 14.69 -9.54
N SER A 60 -3.81 14.65 -9.88
CA SER A 60 -4.32 13.85 -11.00
C SER A 60 -3.70 14.22 -12.35
N LYS A 61 -3.22 15.47 -12.51
CA LYS A 61 -2.47 15.90 -13.70
C LYS A 61 -1.09 15.25 -13.77
N GLU A 62 -0.37 15.21 -12.65
CA GLU A 62 0.95 14.57 -12.56
C GLU A 62 0.84 13.05 -12.74
N ILE A 63 -0.13 12.43 -12.06
CA ILE A 63 -0.43 11.00 -12.20
C ILE A 63 -0.74 10.65 -13.65
N GLY A 64 -1.56 11.47 -14.32
CA GLY A 64 -1.88 11.29 -15.74
C GLY A 64 -0.64 11.33 -16.62
N ARG A 65 0.28 12.27 -16.38
CA ARG A 65 1.55 12.34 -17.12
C ARG A 65 2.43 11.11 -16.90
N MET A 66 2.59 10.66 -15.67
CA MET A 66 3.47 9.52 -15.34
C MET A 66 2.94 8.19 -15.82
N LEU A 67 1.62 8.00 -15.80
CA LEU A 67 0.98 6.77 -16.27
C LEU A 67 0.59 6.83 -17.76
N SER A 68 0.90 7.94 -18.44
CA SER A 68 0.51 8.22 -19.84
C SER A 68 -0.99 8.07 -20.09
N ILE A 69 -1.81 8.55 -19.15
CA ILE A 69 -3.28 8.56 -19.22
C ILE A 69 -3.85 9.96 -19.00
N SER A 70 -5.08 10.20 -19.43
CA SER A 70 -5.71 11.49 -19.21
C SER A 70 -5.97 11.74 -17.70
N PRO A 71 -5.86 12.98 -17.20
CA PRO A 71 -6.24 13.31 -15.82
C PRO A 71 -7.69 12.92 -15.50
N ARG A 72 -8.58 12.99 -16.50
CA ARG A 72 -9.98 12.54 -16.39
C ARG A 72 -10.09 11.02 -16.14
N THR A 73 -9.18 10.24 -16.72
CA THR A 73 -9.08 8.79 -16.47
C THR A 73 -8.64 8.53 -15.03
N VAL A 74 -7.68 9.30 -14.50
CA VAL A 74 -7.26 9.21 -13.09
C VAL A 74 -8.43 9.50 -12.15
N GLU A 75 -9.23 10.54 -12.41
CA GLU A 75 -10.45 10.84 -11.65
C GLU A 75 -11.47 9.69 -11.71
N ALA A 76 -11.67 9.08 -12.88
CA ALA A 76 -12.55 7.92 -13.01
C ALA A 76 -12.06 6.70 -12.22
N TYR A 77 -10.74 6.50 -12.12
CA TYR A 77 -10.17 5.47 -11.24
C TYR A 77 -10.32 5.83 -9.77
N ARG A 78 -10.12 7.10 -9.38
CA ARG A 78 -10.37 7.58 -8.01
C ARG A 78 -11.80 7.32 -7.57
N ALA A 79 -12.79 7.68 -8.39
CA ALA A 79 -14.19 7.43 -8.08
C ALA A 79 -14.50 5.94 -7.88
N ARG A 80 -13.93 5.07 -8.73
CA ARG A 80 -14.07 3.62 -8.60
C ARG A 80 -13.40 3.09 -7.33
N LEU A 81 -12.19 3.56 -7.02
CA LEU A 81 -11.45 3.22 -5.80
C LEU A 81 -12.19 3.62 -4.53
N LEU A 82 -12.71 4.86 -4.49
CA LEU A 82 -13.51 5.36 -3.36
C LEU A 82 -14.74 4.49 -3.13
N LYS A 83 -15.49 4.17 -4.19
CA LYS A 83 -16.65 3.28 -4.10
C LYS A 83 -16.28 1.86 -3.65
N LYS A 84 -15.17 1.32 -4.16
CA LYS A 84 -14.70 -0.04 -3.86
C LYS A 84 -14.19 -0.17 -2.42
N CYS A 85 -13.60 0.89 -1.88
CA CYS A 85 -13.05 0.92 -0.53
C CYS A 85 -13.99 1.58 0.49
N SER A 86 -15.23 1.88 0.08
CA SER A 86 -16.24 2.61 0.88
C SER A 86 -15.69 3.87 1.56
N ALA A 87 -14.83 4.61 0.85
CA ALA A 87 -14.18 5.81 1.36
C ALA A 87 -14.83 7.07 0.77
N ALA A 88 -15.00 8.10 1.58
CA ALA A 88 -15.56 9.39 1.17
C ALA A 88 -14.52 10.29 0.48
N ASN A 89 -13.24 10.13 0.81
CA ASN A 89 -12.15 10.95 0.25
C ASN A 89 -10.84 10.16 0.11
N VAL A 90 -9.84 10.77 -0.55
CA VAL A 90 -8.54 10.15 -0.81
C VAL A 90 -7.77 9.86 0.48
N ALA A 91 -7.89 10.71 1.51
CA ALA A 91 -7.21 10.47 2.78
C ALA A 91 -7.78 9.22 3.48
N GLU A 92 -9.09 9.03 3.44
CA GLU A 92 -9.76 7.84 3.98
C GLU A 92 -9.43 6.58 3.15
N LEU A 93 -9.40 6.70 1.81
CA LEU A 93 -8.92 5.63 0.92
C LEU A 93 -7.49 5.22 1.28
N LEU A 94 -6.60 6.19 1.45
CA LEU A 94 -5.21 5.95 1.86
C LEU A 94 -5.11 5.43 3.28
N SER A 95 -6.00 5.82 4.19
CA SER A 95 -6.07 5.28 5.56
C SER A 95 -6.44 3.79 5.55
N HIS A 96 -7.50 3.42 4.82
CA HIS A 96 -7.92 2.02 4.63
C HIS A 96 -6.81 1.16 4.00
N LEU A 97 -5.97 1.77 3.15
CA LEU A 97 -4.87 1.08 2.45
C LEU A 97 -3.54 1.11 3.20
N SER A 98 -3.26 2.12 4.01
CA SER A 98 -1.98 2.28 4.71
C SER A 98 -1.94 1.52 6.02
N SER A 99 -3.10 1.25 6.64
CA SER A 99 -3.17 0.55 7.92
C SER A 99 -2.20 1.16 8.96
N MET A 100 -2.07 2.49 8.95
CA MET A 100 -1.36 3.22 9.99
C MET A 100 -2.17 3.09 11.30
N PRO A 101 -1.57 2.56 12.38
CA PRO A 101 -2.20 2.64 13.69
C PRO A 101 -2.20 4.10 14.13
N HIS A 102 -3.35 4.58 14.61
CA HIS A 102 -3.32 5.49 15.74
C HIS A 102 -3.02 4.68 17.01
#